data_AF-A0A7H1AMX3-F1
#
_entry.id   AF-A0A7H1AMX3-F1
#
_cell.length_a   1.000
_cell.length_b   1.000
_cell.length_c   1.000
_cell.angle_alpha   90.00
_cell.angle_beta   90.00
_cell.angle_gamma   90.00
#
_symmetry.space_group_name_H-M   'P 1'
#
loop_
_entity.id
_entity.type
_entity.pdbx_description
1 polymer ?
#
loop_
_entity_poly.entity_id
_entity_poly.type
_entity_poly.pdbx_seq_one_letter_code
_entity_poly.pdbx_strand_id
1 'polypeptide(L)'
;MIALFKGLGLLLRDNELYHSPFEKQVAHWRGLSEQQIRQEVAVLAQAKSQWLIASIVGWQAASLLILGLIANYLWRDDFHITFTRVVIIIGSWVSILFVIWFMANMFDQQAGFERWMKAFNSRARITSSADSVECVADALGMAEHYPEVLDYKQSVTEKRELRHEDIRIMSEIGRMKQHTELVGRLNHVGQTTSHRDLTLQPAF
;
A
#
# COMPACT_ATOMS: atom_id res chain seq x y z
N MET A 1 -2.71 -21.97 5.14
CA MET A 1 -3.98 -21.63 4.46
C MET A 1 -4.76 -20.54 5.19
N ILE A 2 -5.14 -20.69 6.47
CA ILE A 2 -5.90 -19.66 7.20
C ILE A 2 -5.17 -18.30 7.25
N ALA A 3 -3.83 -18.29 7.40
CA ALA A 3 -3.05 -17.06 7.45
C ALA A 3 -3.05 -16.29 6.11
N LEU A 4 -2.98 -16.99 4.98
CA LEU A 4 -3.06 -16.38 3.64
C LEU A 4 -4.36 -15.63 3.42
N PHE A 5 -5.51 -16.25 3.72
CA PHE A 5 -6.81 -15.59 3.61
C PHE A 5 -6.96 -14.42 4.59
N LYS A 6 -6.44 -14.55 5.82
CA LYS A 6 -6.43 -13.45 6.79
C LYS A 6 -5.56 -12.28 6.32
N GLY A 7 -4.39 -12.55 5.74
CA GLY A 7 -3.50 -11.52 5.20
C GLY A 7 -4.09 -10.83 3.96
N LEU A 8 -4.70 -11.59 3.04
CA LEU A 8 -5.44 -11.03 1.90
C LEU A 8 -6.65 -10.19 2.36
N GLY A 9 -7.36 -10.64 3.39
CA GLY A 9 -8.44 -9.86 4.01
C GLY A 9 -7.93 -8.54 4.60
N LEU A 10 -6.77 -8.54 5.25
CA LEU A 10 -6.11 -7.32 5.73
C LEU A 10 -5.75 -6.38 4.56
N LEU A 11 -5.18 -6.90 3.48
CA LEU A 11 -4.87 -6.08 2.30
C LEU A 11 -6.11 -5.50 1.63
N LEU A 12 -7.20 -6.27 1.53
CA LEU A 12 -8.47 -5.78 0.99
C LEU A 12 -9.05 -4.69 1.88
N ARG A 13 -8.99 -4.88 3.20
CA ARG A 13 -9.44 -3.88 4.18
C ARG A 13 -8.58 -2.62 4.13
N ASP A 14 -7.26 -2.75 3.97
CA ASP A 14 -6.35 -1.60 3.80
C ASP A 14 -6.66 -0.83 2.52
N ASN A 15 -6.96 -1.54 1.43
CA ASN A 15 -7.34 -0.92 0.17
C ASN A 15 -8.70 -0.20 0.27
N GLU A 16 -9.69 -0.83 0.89
CA GLU A 16 -10.99 -0.21 1.16
C GLU A 16 -10.86 1.02 2.06
N LEU A 17 -10.02 0.94 3.10
CA LEU A 17 -9.73 2.05 3.98
C LEU A 17 -9.11 3.22 3.22
N TYR A 18 -8.16 2.95 2.31
CA TYR A 18 -7.52 3.99 1.49
C TYR A 18 -8.53 4.74 0.58
N HIS A 19 -9.58 4.06 0.13
CA HIS A 19 -10.67 4.65 -0.64
C HIS A 19 -11.79 5.27 0.20
N SER A 20 -11.78 5.05 1.52
CA SER A 20 -12.77 5.59 2.44
C SER A 20 -12.51 7.08 2.75
N PRO A 21 -13.53 7.84 3.22
CA PRO A 21 -13.34 9.22 3.65
C PRO A 21 -12.20 9.36 4.67
N PHE A 22 -11.40 10.43 4.55
CA PHE A 22 -10.20 10.64 5.36
C PHE A 22 -10.46 10.52 6.87
N GLU A 23 -11.58 11.06 7.37
CA GLU A 23 -11.98 10.95 8.78
C GLU A 23 -12.07 9.49 9.28
N LYS A 24 -12.54 8.57 8.43
CA LYS A 24 -12.59 7.14 8.76
C LYS A 24 -11.19 6.51 8.81
N GLN A 25 -10.28 6.96 7.95
CA GLN A 25 -8.88 6.56 7.98
C GLN A 25 -8.22 7.01 9.28
N VAL A 26 -8.39 8.27 9.66
CA VAL A 26 -7.87 8.84 10.92
C VAL A 26 -8.41 8.08 12.14
N ALA A 27 -9.72 7.86 12.21
CA ALA A 27 -10.35 7.14 13.32
C ALA A 27 -9.84 5.70 13.45
N HIS A 28 -9.63 5.01 12.33
CA HIS A 28 -9.09 3.66 12.30
C HIS A 28 -7.66 3.61 12.88
N TRP A 29 -6.77 4.46 12.38
CA TRP A 29 -5.37 4.50 12.82
C TRP A 29 -5.19 5.03 14.26
N ARG A 30 -6.08 5.91 14.71
CA ARG A 30 -6.13 6.39 16.11
C ARG A 30 -6.59 5.31 17.10
N GLY A 31 -7.37 4.35 16.64
CA GLY A 31 -7.89 3.25 17.44
C GLY A 31 -6.93 2.05 17.60
N LEU A 32 -5.93 1.95 16.71
CA LEU A 32 -5.02 0.81 16.65
C LEU A 32 -4.00 0.80 17.81
N SER A 33 -3.88 -0.36 18.46
CA SER A 33 -2.88 -0.61 19.51
C SER A 33 -1.59 -1.24 18.96
N GLU A 34 -0.48 -1.10 19.69
CA GLU A 34 0.82 -1.68 19.31
C GLU A 34 0.76 -3.21 19.17
N GLN A 35 -0.02 -3.89 20.03
CA GLN A 35 -0.19 -5.35 19.95
C GLN A 35 -0.96 -5.77 18.69
N GLN A 36 -2.01 -5.03 18.31
CA GLN A 36 -2.77 -5.30 17.09
C GLN A 36 -1.91 -5.12 15.85
N ILE A 37 -1.13 -4.05 15.76
CA ILE A 37 -0.23 -3.82 14.62
C ILE A 37 0.80 -4.94 14.51
N ARG A 38 1.40 -5.38 15.62
CA ARG A 38 2.35 -6.51 15.61
C ARG A 38 1.72 -7.81 15.12
N GLN A 39 0.48 -8.08 15.53
CA GLN A 39 -0.27 -9.25 15.06
C GLN A 39 -0.58 -9.14 13.56
N GLU A 40 -1.01 -7.98 13.08
CA GLU A 40 -1.26 -7.74 11.65
C GLU A 40 0.00 -7.94 10.82
N VAL A 41 1.14 -7.36 11.25
CA VAL A 41 2.44 -7.53 10.58
C VAL A 41 2.86 -9.00 10.54
N ALA A 42 2.68 -9.74 11.64
CA ALA A 42 3.01 -11.16 11.70
C ALA A 42 2.12 -12.00 10.77
N VAL A 43 0.82 -11.72 10.73
CA VAL A 43 -0.12 -12.38 9.82
C VAL A 43 0.21 -12.05 8.37
N LEU A 44 0.52 -10.78 8.05
CA LEU A 44 0.90 -10.36 6.70
C LEU A 44 2.20 -11.05 6.25
N ALA A 45 3.19 -11.19 7.14
CA ALA A 45 4.45 -11.88 6.84
C ALA A 45 4.22 -13.37 6.55
N GLN A 46 3.41 -14.03 7.38
CA GLN A 46 3.06 -15.44 7.16
C GLN A 46 2.23 -15.62 5.87
N ALA A 47 1.31 -14.71 5.59
CA ALA A 47 0.48 -14.73 4.39
C ALA A 47 1.31 -14.56 3.12
N LYS A 48 2.28 -13.63 3.11
CA LYS A 48 3.23 -13.44 2.02
C LYS A 48 4.03 -14.72 1.75
N SER A 49 4.57 -15.36 2.80
CA SER A 49 5.31 -16.61 2.65
C SER A 49 4.44 -17.73 2.07
N GLN A 50 3.21 -17.89 2.57
CA GLN A 50 2.26 -18.88 2.04
C GLN A 50 1.87 -18.59 0.60
N TRP A 51 1.74 -17.32 0.23
CA TRP A 51 1.42 -16.89 -1.13
C TRP A 51 2.54 -17.26 -2.11
N LEU A 52 3.79 -17.00 -1.72
CA LEU A 52 4.96 -17.37 -2.52
C LEU A 52 5.03 -18.89 -2.74
N ILE A 53 4.87 -19.68 -1.66
CA ILE A 53 4.86 -21.15 -1.76
C ILE A 53 3.72 -21.63 -2.65
N ALA A 54 2.50 -21.12 -2.46
CA ALA A 54 1.34 -21.50 -3.26
C ALA A 54 1.52 -21.13 -4.74
N SER A 55 2.12 -19.97 -5.01
CA SER A 55 2.42 -19.53 -6.37
C SER A 55 3.44 -20.47 -7.03
N ILE A 56 4.56 -20.78 -6.36
CA ILE A 56 5.56 -21.72 -6.86
C ILE A 56 4.94 -23.08 -7.18
N VAL A 57 4.15 -23.64 -6.25
CA VAL A 57 3.52 -24.95 -6.44
C VAL A 57 2.51 -24.94 -7.58
N GLY A 58 1.66 -23.91 -7.68
CA GLY A 58 0.68 -23.79 -8.75
C GLY A 58 1.32 -23.70 -10.13
N TRP A 59 2.40 -22.93 -10.23
CA TRP A 59 3.21 -22.78 -11.42
C TRP A 59 3.97 -24.05 -11.81
N GLN A 60 4.54 -24.76 -10.83
CA GLN A 60 5.17 -26.08 -11.08
C GLN A 60 4.14 -27.11 -11.56
N ALA A 61 2.95 -27.14 -10.96
CA ALA A 61 1.86 -28.03 -11.40
C ALA A 61 1.43 -27.72 -12.86
N ALA A 62 1.26 -26.45 -13.21
CA ALA A 62 0.96 -26.04 -14.58
C ALA A 62 2.08 -26.47 -15.56
N SER A 63 3.34 -26.31 -15.16
CA SER A 63 4.49 -26.74 -15.99
C SER A 63 4.47 -28.24 -16.28
N LEU A 64 4.15 -29.06 -15.27
CA LEU A 64 4.09 -30.50 -15.39
C LEU A 64 2.90 -30.96 -16.25
N LEU A 65 1.76 -30.26 -16.17
CA LEU A 65 0.61 -30.52 -17.04
C LEU A 65 0.93 -30.24 -18.51
N ILE A 66 1.57 -29.12 -18.81
CA ILE A 66 1.99 -28.77 -20.18
C ILE A 66 3.04 -29.78 -20.67
N LEU A 67 4.00 -30.14 -19.83
CA LEU A 67 4.99 -31.17 -20.16
C LEU A 67 4.33 -32.52 -20.46
N GLY A 68 3.35 -32.91 -19.65
CA GLY A 68 2.58 -34.14 -19.86
C GLY A 68 1.80 -34.12 -21.19
N LEU A 69 1.23 -32.99 -21.56
CA LEU A 69 0.57 -32.79 -22.87
C LEU A 69 1.55 -32.92 -24.04
N ILE A 70 2.72 -32.27 -23.96
CA ILE A 70 3.75 -32.32 -25.00
C ILE A 70 4.30 -33.75 -25.13
N ALA A 71 4.60 -34.41 -24.02
CA ALA A 71 5.05 -35.79 -24.02
C ALA A 71 4.00 -36.73 -24.62
N ASN A 72 2.73 -36.60 -24.23
CA ASN A 72 1.64 -37.39 -24.79
C ASN A 72 1.47 -37.18 -26.31
N TYR A 73 1.61 -35.94 -26.79
CA TYR A 73 1.56 -35.65 -28.22
C TYR A 73 2.75 -36.26 -28.99
N LEU A 74 3.96 -36.19 -28.43
CA LEU A 74 5.17 -36.73 -29.08
C LEU A 74 5.19 -38.26 -29.17
N TRP A 75 4.55 -38.95 -28.21
CA TRP A 75 4.52 -40.42 -28.14
C TRP A 75 3.26 -41.05 -28.73
N ARG A 76 2.33 -40.25 -29.24
CA ARG A 76 1.01 -40.73 -29.69
C ARG A 76 1.08 -41.73 -30.85
N ASP A 77 2.05 -41.56 -31.74
CA ASP A 77 2.12 -42.31 -33.01
C ASP A 77 3.35 -43.24 -33.12
N ASP A 78 4.35 -43.11 -32.23
CA ASP A 78 5.57 -43.93 -32.27
C ASP A 78 6.29 -43.96 -30.92
N PHE A 79 6.64 -45.14 -30.42
CA PHE A 79 7.23 -45.36 -29.09
C PHE A 79 8.75 -45.26 -29.04
N HIS A 80 9.43 -45.02 -30.16
CA HIS A 80 10.89 -44.92 -30.19
C HIS A 80 11.44 -43.67 -29.50
N ILE A 81 12.29 -43.89 -28.49
CA ILE A 81 13.04 -42.84 -27.80
C ILE A 81 14.17 -42.37 -28.71
N THR A 82 13.95 -41.28 -29.44
CA THR A 82 14.98 -40.61 -30.24
C THR A 82 15.60 -39.46 -29.43
N PHE A 83 16.91 -39.26 -29.55
CA PHE A 83 17.64 -38.18 -28.88
C PHE A 83 16.98 -36.81 -29.13
N THR A 84 16.51 -36.55 -30.35
CA THR A 84 15.79 -35.33 -30.73
C THR A 84 14.53 -35.09 -29.89
N ARG A 85 13.75 -36.14 -29.58
CA ARG A 85 12.54 -36.04 -28.76
C ARG A 85 12.87 -35.68 -27.32
N VAL A 86 13.91 -36.27 -26.75
CA VAL A 86 14.40 -35.95 -25.41
C VAL A 86 14.85 -34.48 -25.32
N VAL A 87 15.59 -34.01 -26.32
CA VAL A 87 16.03 -32.60 -26.39
C VAL A 87 14.83 -31.66 -26.50
N ILE A 88 13.81 -32.01 -27.30
CA ILE A 88 12.58 -31.20 -27.40
C ILE A 88 11.85 -31.13 -26.06
N ILE A 89 11.73 -32.25 -25.34
CA ILE A 89 11.03 -32.30 -24.03
C ILE A 89 11.78 -31.48 -22.99
N ILE A 90 13.09 -31.67 -22.85
CA ILE A 90 13.92 -30.92 -21.89
C ILE A 90 13.96 -29.43 -22.27
N GLY A 91 14.14 -29.10 -23.56
CA GLY A 91 14.12 -27.72 -24.05
C GLY A 91 12.79 -27.03 -23.81
N SER A 92 11.68 -27.73 -24.06
CA SER A 92 10.33 -27.23 -23.78
C SER A 92 10.12 -27.03 -22.28
N TRP A 93 10.57 -27.98 -21.45
CA TRP A 93 10.48 -27.87 -20.00
C TRP A 93 11.24 -26.67 -19.45
N VAL A 94 12.50 -26.48 -19.86
CA VAL A 94 13.32 -25.33 -19.44
C VAL A 94 12.69 -24.02 -19.93
N SER A 95 12.16 -23.98 -21.16
CA SER A 95 11.46 -22.79 -21.68
C SER A 95 10.18 -22.48 -20.92
N ILE A 96 9.39 -23.50 -20.55
CA ILE A 96 8.17 -23.34 -19.76
C ILE A 96 8.52 -22.85 -18.35
N LEU A 97 9.53 -23.45 -17.71
CA LEU A 97 10.02 -22.99 -16.41
C LEU A 97 10.52 -21.54 -16.47
N PHE A 98 11.19 -21.15 -17.55
CA PHE A 98 11.66 -19.78 -17.74
C PHE A 98 10.50 -18.78 -17.87
N VAL A 99 9.51 -19.07 -18.71
CA VAL A 99 8.32 -18.22 -18.88
C VAL A 99 7.53 -18.11 -17.58
N ILE A 100 7.37 -19.22 -16.87
CA ILE A 100 6.66 -19.28 -15.59
C ILE A 100 7.42 -18.50 -14.52
N TRP A 101 8.75 -18.66 -14.43
CA TRP A 101 9.59 -17.88 -13.53
C TRP A 101 9.51 -16.39 -13.86
N PHE A 102 9.58 -16.03 -15.14
CA PHE A 102 9.49 -14.65 -15.60
C PHE A 102 8.14 -14.01 -15.25
N MET A 103 7.03 -14.72 -15.50
CA MET A 103 5.70 -14.26 -15.12
C MET A 103 5.52 -14.20 -13.60
N ALA A 104 6.02 -15.17 -12.84
CA ALA A 104 5.99 -15.14 -11.39
C ALA A 104 6.79 -13.95 -10.84
N ASN A 105 7.99 -13.69 -11.39
CA ASN A 105 8.84 -12.57 -10.99
C ASN A 105 8.20 -11.21 -11.34
N MET A 106 7.57 -11.08 -12.51
CA MET A 106 6.82 -9.86 -12.88
C MET A 106 5.58 -9.65 -12.00
N PHE A 107 4.77 -10.69 -11.76
CA PHE A 107 3.58 -10.59 -10.90
C PHE A 107 3.94 -10.31 -9.45
N ASP A 108 5.04 -10.89 -8.97
CA ASP A 108 5.57 -10.59 -7.64
C ASP A 108 5.97 -9.11 -7.59
N GLN A 109 6.82 -8.63 -8.50
CA GLN A 109 7.29 -7.24 -8.50
C GLN A 109 6.18 -6.17 -8.70
N GLN A 110 5.16 -6.42 -9.54
CA GLN A 110 4.22 -5.36 -9.96
C GLN A 110 2.85 -5.35 -9.26
N ALA A 111 2.30 -6.49 -8.84
CA ALA A 111 0.89 -6.54 -8.41
C ALA A 111 0.71 -7.05 -6.98
N GLY A 112 1.51 -8.02 -6.56
CA GLY A 112 1.47 -8.58 -5.21
C GLY A 112 2.37 -7.80 -4.26
N PHE A 113 3.67 -7.75 -4.56
CA PHE A 113 4.68 -7.28 -3.62
C PHE A 113 4.54 -5.79 -3.30
N GLU A 114 4.14 -4.95 -4.25
CA GLU A 114 3.91 -3.53 -3.99
C GLU A 114 2.80 -3.31 -2.94
N ARG A 115 1.70 -4.07 -3.02
CA ARG A 115 0.59 -3.99 -2.05
C ARG A 115 0.99 -4.51 -0.68
N TRP A 116 1.72 -5.63 -0.65
CA TRP A 116 2.31 -6.13 0.59
C TRP A 116 3.29 -5.12 1.18
N MET A 117 4.21 -4.56 0.39
CA MET A 117 5.19 -3.57 0.80
C MET A 117 4.54 -2.30 1.31
N LYS A 118 3.52 -1.77 0.61
CA LYS A 118 2.77 -0.60 1.06
C LYS A 118 2.11 -0.87 2.41
N ALA A 119 1.53 -2.05 2.62
CA ALA A 119 0.93 -2.46 3.89
C ALA A 119 1.97 -2.68 5.01
N PHE A 120 3.19 -3.12 4.68
CA PHE A 120 4.29 -3.20 5.64
C PHE A 120 4.85 -1.81 5.98
N ASN A 121 5.04 -0.95 4.98
CA ASN A 121 5.58 0.39 5.14
C ASN A 121 4.63 1.28 5.95
N SER A 122 3.32 1.20 5.72
CA SER A 122 2.33 1.93 6.55
C SER A 122 2.41 1.55 8.03
N ARG A 123 2.74 0.28 8.32
CA ARG A 123 2.92 -0.28 9.66
C ARG A 123 4.35 -0.22 10.16
N ALA A 124 5.30 0.29 9.39
CA ALA A 124 6.70 0.39 9.79
C ALA A 124 6.89 1.51 10.82
N ARG A 125 7.81 1.29 11.78
CA ARG A 125 8.23 2.33 12.71
C ARG A 125 8.96 3.41 11.93
N ILE A 126 8.84 4.65 12.39
CA ILE A 126 9.66 5.76 11.91
C ILE A 126 11.13 5.40 12.17
N THR A 127 11.95 5.38 11.13
CA THR A 127 13.38 5.06 11.24
C THR A 127 14.19 5.98 10.36
N SER A 128 15.36 6.40 10.84
CA SER A 128 16.25 7.33 10.16
C SER A 128 16.78 6.85 8.80
N SER A 129 16.56 5.58 8.45
CA SER A 129 16.99 4.95 7.20
C SER A 129 15.89 4.80 6.14
N ALA A 130 14.62 4.98 6.50
CA ALA A 130 13.47 4.73 5.60
C ALA A 130 12.64 5.98 5.30
N ASP A 131 12.76 7.02 6.14
CA ASP A 131 11.94 8.22 6.03
C ASP A 131 12.80 9.38 5.50
N SER A 132 12.30 10.11 4.49
CA SER A 132 12.94 11.37 4.12
C SER A 132 12.79 12.35 5.28
N VAL A 133 13.91 12.93 5.71
CA VAL A 133 13.96 13.94 6.79
C VAL A 133 12.96 15.07 6.54
N GLU A 134 12.69 15.37 5.27
CA GLU A 134 11.72 16.35 4.78
C GLU A 134 10.27 16.02 5.18
N CYS A 135 9.81 14.77 5.05
CA CYS A 135 8.44 14.40 5.42
C CYS A 135 8.20 14.46 6.93
N VAL A 136 9.21 14.12 7.73
CA VAL A 136 9.13 14.23 9.20
C VAL A 136 9.19 15.70 9.64
N ALA A 137 10.02 16.51 8.98
CA ALA A 137 10.11 17.95 9.25
C ALA A 137 8.83 18.70 8.87
N ASP A 138 8.19 18.34 7.75
CA ASP A 138 6.92 18.93 7.33
C ASP A 138 5.79 18.57 8.30
N ALA A 139 5.69 17.30 8.71
CA ALA A 139 4.72 16.87 9.73
C ALA A 139 4.96 17.54 11.10
N LEU A 140 6.23 17.80 11.47
CA LEU A 140 6.58 18.54 12.67
C LEU A 140 6.13 20.00 12.57
N GLY A 141 6.42 20.66 11.44
CA GLY A 141 5.99 22.03 11.17
C GLY A 141 4.46 22.17 11.20
N MET A 142 3.73 21.21 10.63
CA MET A 142 2.26 21.16 10.69
C MET A 142 1.74 20.94 12.11
N ALA A 143 2.42 20.11 12.91
CA ALA A 143 2.05 19.88 14.31
C ALA A 143 2.27 21.10 15.21
N GLU A 144 3.26 21.94 14.91
CA GLU A 144 3.49 23.20 15.62
C GLU A 144 2.46 24.28 15.27
N HIS A 145 1.99 24.30 14.02
CA HIS A 145 1.06 25.33 13.52
C HIS A 145 -0.42 24.97 13.75
N TYR A 146 -0.78 23.69 13.81
CA TYR A 146 -2.16 23.23 13.90
C TYR A 146 -2.40 22.36 15.15
N PRO A 147 -3.24 22.81 16.12
CA PRO A 147 -3.48 22.06 17.36
C PRO A 147 -4.14 20.69 17.12
N GLU A 148 -4.94 20.55 16.06
CA GLU A 148 -5.59 19.27 15.73
C GLU A 148 -4.59 18.17 15.30
N VAL A 149 -3.46 18.57 14.70
CA VAL A 149 -2.38 17.63 14.35
C VAL A 149 -1.66 17.16 15.62
N LEU A 150 -1.52 18.05 16.61
CA LEU A 150 -0.93 17.75 17.90
C LEU A 150 -1.84 16.84 18.75
N ASP A 151 -3.15 17.08 18.74
CA ASP A 151 -4.15 16.22 19.40
C ASP A 151 -4.14 14.78 18.85
N TYR A 152 -4.02 14.66 17.52
CA TYR A 152 -3.87 13.36 16.88
C TYR A 152 -2.58 12.68 17.36
N LYS A 153 -1.43 13.38 17.30
CA LYS A 153 -0.14 12.86 17.76
C LYS A 153 -0.19 12.37 19.21
N GLN A 154 -0.74 13.17 20.13
CA GLN A 154 -0.85 12.80 21.55
C GLN A 154 -1.66 11.52 21.72
N SER A 155 -2.85 11.47 21.12
CA SER A 155 -3.74 10.31 21.26
C SER A 155 -3.20 8.99 20.66
N VAL A 156 -2.31 9.08 19.66
CA VAL A 156 -1.62 7.92 19.10
C VAL A 156 -0.44 7.54 20.00
N THR A 157 0.35 8.53 20.45
CA THR A 157 1.54 8.32 21.30
C THR A 157 1.20 7.70 22.65
N GLU A 158 0.01 7.98 23.19
CA GLU A 158 -0.52 7.34 24.41
C GLU A 158 -0.69 5.82 24.27
N LYS A 159 -0.91 5.31 23.04
CA LYS A 159 -1.24 3.91 22.78
C LYS A 159 -0.13 3.14 22.09
N ARG A 160 0.68 3.82 21.27
CA ARG A 160 1.72 3.22 20.43
C ARG A 160 2.72 4.24 19.90
N GLU A 161 3.83 3.74 19.39
CA GLU A 161 4.80 4.57 18.65
C GLU A 161 4.23 5.00 17.29
N LEU A 162 4.66 6.18 16.84
CA LEU A 162 4.32 6.75 15.54
C LEU A 162 4.88 5.90 14.39
N ARG A 163 4.07 5.74 13.35
CA ARG A 163 4.36 4.97 12.13
C ARG A 163 4.35 5.88 10.91
N HIS A 164 4.80 5.33 9.78
CA HIS A 164 4.86 6.06 8.52
C HIS A 164 3.47 6.59 8.08
N GLU A 165 2.40 5.80 8.31
CA GLU A 165 1.04 6.24 8.00
C GLU A 165 0.57 7.40 8.90
N ASP A 166 1.03 7.45 10.15
CA ASP A 166 0.65 8.53 11.07
C ASP A 166 1.27 9.87 10.64
N ILE A 167 2.50 9.86 10.13
CA ILE A 167 3.14 11.05 9.53
C ILE A 167 2.33 11.57 8.35
N ARG A 168 1.92 10.66 7.46
CA ARG A 168 1.08 10.99 6.30
C ARG A 168 -0.26 11.60 6.75
N ILE A 169 -0.91 10.99 7.75
CA ILE A 169 -2.18 11.49 8.30
C ILE A 169 -1.99 12.87 8.92
N MET A 170 -0.94 13.09 9.73
CA MET A 170 -0.62 14.38 10.33
C MET A 170 -0.42 15.48 9.28
N SER A 171 0.32 15.16 8.21
CA SER A 171 0.57 16.10 7.11
C SER A 171 -0.72 16.43 6.35
N GLU A 172 -1.58 15.44 6.10
CA GLU A 172 -2.83 15.64 5.38
C GLU A 172 -3.86 16.44 6.21
N ILE A 173 -3.93 16.22 7.54
CA ILE A 173 -4.73 17.06 8.45
C ILE A 173 -4.25 18.53 8.35
N GLY A 174 -2.94 18.77 8.42
CA GLY A 174 -2.37 20.11 8.29
C GLY A 174 -2.69 20.75 6.94
N ARG A 175 -2.51 20.00 5.84
CA ARG A 175 -2.79 20.46 4.47
C ARG A 175 -4.26 20.81 4.27
N MET A 176 -5.19 20.02 4.80
CA MET A 176 -6.63 20.31 4.73
C MET A 176 -6.97 21.63 5.43
N LYS A 177 -6.38 21.87 6.61
CA LYS A 177 -6.60 23.13 7.36
C LYS A 177 -5.98 24.33 6.68
N GLN A 178 -4.76 24.19 6.20
CA GLN A 178 -4.11 25.23 5.40
C GLN A 178 -4.95 25.58 4.17
N HIS A 179 -5.51 24.57 3.49
CA HIS A 179 -6.40 24.80 2.36
C HIS A 179 -7.69 25.52 2.75
N THR A 180 -8.35 25.11 3.84
CA THR A 180 -9.55 25.81 4.35
C THR A 180 -9.24 27.27 4.72
N GLU A 181 -8.10 27.54 5.34
CA GLU A 181 -7.67 28.89 5.70
C GLU A 181 -7.37 29.73 4.45
N LEU A 182 -6.67 29.17 3.47
CA LEU A 182 -6.36 29.86 2.21
C LEU A 182 -7.60 30.16 1.38
N VAL A 183 -8.53 29.21 1.27
CA VAL A 183 -9.84 29.42 0.62
C VAL A 183 -10.67 30.44 1.39
N GLY A 184 -10.64 30.39 2.73
CA GLY A 184 -11.24 31.41 3.59
C GLY A 184 -10.69 32.79 3.26
N ARG A 185 -9.37 32.97 3.27
CA ARG A 185 -8.72 34.23 2.90
C ARG A 185 -9.07 34.65 1.47
N LEU A 186 -9.04 33.74 0.51
CA LEU A 186 -9.40 34.02 -0.89
C LEU A 186 -10.84 34.51 -1.04
N ASN A 187 -11.80 33.92 -0.31
CA ASN A 187 -13.19 34.38 -0.31
C ASN A 187 -13.37 35.80 0.28
N HIS A 188 -12.46 36.25 1.14
CA HIS A 188 -12.47 37.60 1.71
C HIS A 188 -11.64 38.60 0.89
N VAL A 189 -10.79 38.13 -0.03
CA VAL A 189 -10.05 38.98 -0.98
C VAL A 189 -11.06 39.56 -1.99
N GLY A 190 -11.47 40.81 -1.74
CA GLY A 190 -12.45 41.55 -2.53
C GLY A 190 -13.56 42.22 -1.72
N GLN A 191 -13.82 41.76 -0.49
CA GLN A 191 -14.85 42.37 0.38
C GLN A 191 -14.38 43.65 1.08
N THR A 192 -13.06 43.83 1.25
CA THR A 192 -12.48 45.02 1.90
C THR A 192 -12.42 46.27 1.02
N THR A 193 -12.78 46.19 -0.27
CA THR A 193 -12.65 47.33 -1.20
C THR A 193 -13.97 48.09 -1.42
N SER A 194 -15.12 47.58 -0.96
CA SER A 194 -16.44 48.23 -1.22
C SER A 194 -17.09 48.93 -0.04
N HIS A 195 -16.49 48.94 1.16
CA HIS A 195 -17.08 49.60 2.34
C HIS A 195 -16.30 50.81 2.87
N ARG A 196 -15.35 51.33 2.08
CA ARG A 196 -14.59 52.52 2.44
C ARG A 196 -14.68 53.59 1.36
N ASP A 197 -15.89 54.01 1.05
CA ASP A 197 -16.20 55.40 0.66
C ASP A 197 -17.71 55.56 0.47
N LEU A 198 -18.22 56.76 0.78
CA LEU A 198 -19.62 57.23 0.72
C LEU A 198 -20.43 57.17 2.04
N THR A 199 -19.83 57.64 3.14
CA THR A 199 -20.59 58.49 4.08
C THR A 199 -20.65 59.91 3.51
N LEU A 200 -21.63 60.18 2.65
CA LEU A 200 -22.02 61.56 2.32
C LEU A 200 -22.74 62.15 3.54
N GLN A 201 -22.12 63.15 4.18
CA GLN A 201 -22.74 64.00 5.20
C GLN A 201 -23.94 64.76 4.59
N PRO A 202 -25.09 64.84 5.28
CA PRO A 202 -26.15 65.75 4.89
C PRO A 202 -25.79 67.17 5.36
N ALA A 203 -25.67 68.10 4.42
CA ALA A 203 -25.62 69.53 4.72
C ALA A 203 -27.06 70.05 4.93
N PHE A 204 -27.33 70.59 6.11
CA PHE A 204 -28.40 71.56 6.35
C PHE A 204 -27.82 72.97 6.21
#